data_AF-A0A7C6VVK5-F1
#
_entry.id   AF-A0A7C6VVK5-F1
#
_cell.length_a   1.000
_cell.length_b   1.000
_cell.length_c   1.000
_cell.angle_alpha   90.00
_cell.angle_beta   90.00
_cell.angle_gamma   90.00
#
_symmetry.space_group_name_H-M   'P 1'
#
loop_
_entity.id
_entity.type
_entity.pdbx_description
1 polymer ?
#
loop_
_entity_poly.entity_id
_entity_poly.type
_entity_poly.pdbx_seq_one_letter_code
_entity_poly.pdbx_strand_id
1 'polypeptide(L)' 'MKNNYDMAILVVSCDAYADVAKYFFPLLKRYWPDCNYNIYFINNTLNEDYENVTVINGGLNMDWSGRVKSALNNI' A
#
# COMPACT_ATOMS: atom_id res chain seq x y z
N MET A 1 -5.12 21.40 8.53
CA MET A 1 -5.62 20.68 7.34
C MET A 1 -6.58 19.61 7.83
N LYS A 2 -7.74 19.40 7.18
CA LYS A 2 -8.71 18.38 7.61
C LYS A 2 -8.10 16.98 7.35
N ASN A 3 -8.02 16.13 8.38
CA ASN A 3 -7.81 14.70 8.19
C ASN A 3 -9.04 14.15 7.49
N ASN A 4 -8.95 13.82 6.20
CA ASN A 4 -10.06 13.29 5.44
C ASN A 4 -10.02 11.75 5.52
N TYR A 5 -10.51 11.20 6.63
CA TYR A 5 -10.68 9.75 6.81
C TYR A 5 -11.62 9.11 5.77
N ASP A 6 -12.29 9.93 4.95
CA ASP A 6 -13.14 9.46 3.85
C ASP A 6 -12.34 8.93 2.64
N MET A 7 -11.03 9.14 2.57
CA MET A 7 -10.20 8.73 1.43
C MET A 7 -8.86 8.10 1.86
N ALA A 8 -8.43 7.11 1.09
CA ALA A 8 -7.17 6.39 1.29
C ALA A 8 -6.46 6.15 -0.05
N ILE A 9 -5.15 5.93 0.02
CA ILE A 9 -4.34 5.50 -1.12
C ILE A 9 -4.09 4.00 -0.96
N LEU A 10 -4.61 3.20 -1.89
CA LEU A 10 -4.31 1.77 -1.95
C LEU A 10 -3.34 1.50 -3.09
N VAL A 11 -2.14 1.03 -2.76
CA VAL A 11 -1.16 0.53 -3.72
C VAL A 11 -1.31 -0.98 -3.80
N VAL A 12 -1.74 -1.48 -4.96
CA VAL A 12 -1.89 -2.90 -5.23
C VAL A 12 -0.66 -3.40 -5.97
N SER A 13 -0.05 -4.48 -5.50
CA SER A 13 1.10 -5.10 -6.17
C SER A 13 1.22 -6.59 -5.83
N CYS A 14 2.33 -7.20 -6.26
CA CYS A 14 2.77 -8.52 -5.87
C CYS A 14 4.29 -8.53 -5.58
N ASP A 15 4.78 -9.58 -4.94
CA ASP A 15 6.17 -9.67 -4.48
C ASP A 15 7.19 -9.63 -5.64
N ALA A 16 6.75 -9.95 -6.87
CA ALA A 16 7.59 -9.82 -8.06
C ALA A 16 7.99 -8.37 -8.38
N TYR A 17 7.29 -7.38 -7.82
CA TYR A 17 7.59 -5.94 -7.93
C TYR A 17 8.09 -5.35 -6.61
N ALA A 18 8.67 -6.17 -5.72
CA ALA A 18 9.23 -5.70 -4.46
C ALA A 18 10.35 -4.66 -4.66
N ASP A 19 11.12 -4.78 -5.74
CA ASP A 19 12.15 -3.82 -6.15
C ASP A 19 11.55 -2.44 -6.46
N VAL A 20 10.38 -2.38 -7.09
CA VAL A 20 9.65 -1.14 -7.34
C VAL A 20 9.13 -0.56 -6.03
N ALA A 21 8.50 -1.38 -5.17
CA ALA A 21 7.97 -0.95 -3.88
C ALA A 21 9.04 -0.32 -2.99
N LYS A 22 10.25 -0.91 -2.98
CA LYS A 22 11.43 -0.43 -2.27
C LYS A 22 11.77 1.04 -2.56
N TYR A 23 11.55 1.50 -3.78
CA TYR A 23 11.80 2.90 -4.16
C TYR A 23 10.53 3.75 -4.16
N PHE A 24 9.39 3.16 -4.49
CA PHE A 24 8.13 3.89 -4.61
C PHE A 24 7.75 4.62 -3.31
N PHE A 25 7.70 3.92 -2.17
CA PHE A 25 7.25 4.54 -0.92
C PHE A 25 8.19 5.63 -0.39
N PRO A 26 9.53 5.45 -0.38
CA PRO A 26 10.44 6.54 -0.03
C PRO A 26 10.31 7.76 -0.95
N LEU A 27 10.10 7.55 -2.26
CA LEU A 27 9.91 8.64 -3.21
C LEU A 27 8.55 9.32 -3.03
N LEU A 28 7.49 8.57 -2.72
CA LEU A 28 6.17 9.12 -2.40
C LEU A 28 6.28 10.07 -1.20
N LYS A 29 6.97 9.66 -0.13
CA LYS A 29 7.22 10.54 1.03
C LYS A 29 8.07 11.74 0.67
N ARG A 30 9.12 11.57 -0.13
CA ARG A 30 10.02 12.66 -0.55
C ARG A 30 9.30 13.73 -1.37
N TYR A 31 8.46 13.31 -2.31
CA TYR A 31 7.81 14.23 -3.25
C TYR A 31 6.41 14.68 -2.82
N TRP A 32 5.82 14.01 -1.83
CA TRP A 32 4.56 14.41 -1.21
C TRP A 32 4.64 14.30 0.32
N PRO A 33 5.49 15.11 0.98
CA PRO A 33 5.78 14.98 2.40
C PRO A 33 4.59 15.25 3.33
N ASP A 34 3.67 16.11 2.89
CA ASP A 34 2.46 16.52 3.61
C ASP A 34 1.21 15.69 3.23
N CYS A 35 1.41 14.47 2.71
CA CYS A 35 0.31 13.55 2.41
C CYS A 35 -0.40 13.12 3.70
N ASN A 36 -1.67 13.51 3.85
CA ASN A 36 -2.50 13.22 5.03
C ASN A 36 -3.48 12.04 4.82
N TYR A 37 -3.30 11.27 3.75
CA TYR A 37 -4.11 10.08 3.49
C TYR A 37 -3.50 8.86 4.17
N ASN A 38 -4.35 7.95 4.63
CA ASN A 38 -3.89 6.62 5.03
C ASN A 38 -3.42 5.88 3.77
N ILE A 39 -2.21 5.34 3.82
CA ILE A 39 -1.58 4.64 2.70
C ILE A 39 -1.55 3.15 3.04
N TYR A 40 -2.10 2.34 2.15
CA TYR A 40 -2.13 0.88 2.29
C TYR A 40 -1.40 0.24 1.12
N PHE A 41 -0.63 -0.80 1.41
CA PHE A 41 0.11 -1.56 0.42
C PHE A 41 -0.26 -3.04 0.50
N ILE A 42 -0.96 -3.56 -0.51
CA ILE A 42 -1.27 -4.99 -0.59
C ILE A 42 -0.30 -5.73 -1.51
N ASN A 43 0.30 -6.81 -1.00
CA ASN A 43 1.23 -7.69 -1.72
C ASN A 43 0.94 -9.18 -1.40
N ASN A 44 1.81 -10.11 -1.79
CA ASN A 44 1.63 -11.51 -1.42
C ASN A 44 2.09 -11.76 0.02
N THR A 45 3.39 -11.61 0.26
CA THR A 45 4.05 -12.00 1.52
C THR A 45 5.16 -11.04 1.96
N LEU A 46 5.43 -9.98 1.19
CA LEU A 46 6.44 -8.99 1.52
C LEU A 46 6.06 -8.26 2.83
N ASN A 47 6.96 -8.30 3.79
CA ASN A 47 6.83 -7.64 5.10
C ASN A 47 7.98 -6.63 5.27
N GLU A 48 7.90 -5.54 4.51
CA GLU A 48 8.83 -4.43 4.60
C GLU A 48 8.16 -3.26 5.32
N ASP A 49 8.92 -2.54 6.12
CA ASP A 49 8.42 -1.37 6.85
C ASP A 49 8.66 -0.11 6.01
N TYR A 50 7.58 0.60 5.67
CA TYR A 50 7.61 1.86 4.94
C TYR A 50 6.93 2.94 5.78
N GLU A 51 7.58 4.09 5.91
CA GLU A 51 7.10 5.17 6.76
C GLU A 51 5.68 5.62 6.38
N ASN A 52 4.75 5.56 7.34
CA ASN A 52 3.33 5.91 7.18
C ASN A 52 2.57 5.04 6.16
N VAL A 53 2.97 3.79 5.96
CA VAL A 53 2.29 2.82 5.09
C VAL A 53 1.89 1.58 5.89
N THR A 54 0.63 1.17 5.77
CA THR A 54 0.13 -0.08 6.34
C THR A 54 0.22 -1.20 5.30
N VAL A 55 1.01 -2.24 5.57
CA VAL A 55 1.14 -3.39 4.68
C VAL A 55 0.05 -4.43 4.96
N ILE A 56 -0.57 -4.95 3.89
CA ILE A 56 -1.56 -6.01 3.91
C ILE A 56 -1.03 -7.18 3.08
N ASN A 57 -0.93 -8.37 3.66
CA ASN A 57 -0.52 -9.57 2.94
C ASN A 57 -1.75 -10.36 2.46
N GLY A 58 -1.98 -10.35 1.14
CA GLY A 58 -3.10 -11.05 0.49
C GLY A 58 -2.83 -12.53 0.18
N GLY A 59 -1.62 -13.02 0.43
CA GLY A 59 -1.21 -14.39 0.16
C GLY A 59 -0.81 -14.66 -1.30
N LEU A 60 -0.40 -15.91 -1.57
CA LEU A 60 0.24 -16.30 -2.83
C LEU A 60 -0.73 -16.41 -4.02
N ASN A 61 -1.98 -16.85 -3.78
CA ASN A 61 -2.91 -17.30 -4.83
C ASN A 61 -4.03 -16.30 -5.14
N MET A 62 -3.69 -15.01 -5.23
CA MET A 62 -4.68 -13.96 -5.47
C MET A 62 -4.34 -13.17 -6.72
N ASP A 63 -5.30 -13.05 -7.63
CA ASP A 63 -5.21 -12.15 -8.78
C ASP A 63 -5.34 -10.68 -8.36
N TRP A 64 -5.15 -9.76 -9.31
CA TRP A 64 -5.20 -8.32 -9.05
C TRP A 64 -6.52 -7.85 -8.46
N SER A 65 -7.65 -8.31 -9.01
CA SER A 65 -8.99 -7.91 -8.56
C SER A 65 -9.32 -8.49 -7.19
N GLY A 66 -8.89 -9.72 -6.93
CA GLY A 66 -8.96 -10.37 -5.63
C GLY A 66 -8.20 -9.57 -4.58
N ARG A 67 -7.00 -9.06 -4.90
CA ARG A 67 -6.21 -8.23 -4.00
C ARG A 67 -6.94 -6.95 -3.66
N VAL A 68 -7.49 -6.25 -4.66
CA VAL A 68 -8.30 -5.04 -4.40
C VAL A 68 -9.42 -5.36 -3.40
N LYS A 69 -10.20 -6.42 -3.63
CA LYS A 69 -11.29 -6.82 -2.72
C LYS A 69 -10.78 -7.18 -1.32
N SER A 70 -9.69 -7.94 -1.24
CA SER A 70 -9.09 -8.33 0.03
C SER A 70 -8.58 -7.12 0.81
N ALA A 71 -7.93 -6.17 0.13
CA ALA A 71 -7.49 -4.93 0.74
C ALA A 71 -8.70 -4.17 1.27
N LEU A 72 -9.73 -3.93 0.45
CA LEU A 72 -10.95 -3.20 0.84
C LEU A 72 -11.67 -3.78 2.07
N ASN A 73 -11.57 -5.08 2.34
CA ASN A 73 -12.13 -5.69 3.54
C ASN A 73 -11.27 -5.51 4.82
N ASN A 74 -10.06 -4.98 4.70
CA ASN A 74 -9.09 -4.77 5.78
C ASN A 74 -8.82 -3.27 6.05
N ILE A 75 -9.61 -2.37 5.46
CA ILE A 75 -9.47 -0.90 5.59
C ILE A 75 -10.71 -0.27 6.21
#